data_AF-Q6EEA5-F1
#
_entry.id   AF-Q6EEA5-F1
#
_cell.length_a   1.000
_cell.length_b   1.000
_cell.length_c   1.000
_cell.angle_alpha   90.00
_cell.angle_beta   90.00
_cell.angle_gamma   90.00
#
_symmetry.space_group_name_H-M   'P 1'
#
loop_
_entity.id
_entity.type
_entity.pdbx_description
1 polymer ?
#
loop_
_entity_poly.entity_id
_entity_poly.type
_entity_poly.pdbx_seq_one_letter_code
_entity_poly.pdbx_strand_id
1 'polypeptide(L)'
;LPMKLGMATDVKLPENFDSRTQWPKCPTIQEIRDQGSCGSCWAFGAVEAISDRVCIHSKGKVNVEISAEDLLSCCGMECGFGCNGGYPSGAWNFWTETGLVSGGLFKSHIGCRPYTIPPCEHHVNGSRPSCTGEEGDTPKCVMQCEAGYTPSYFKDKHFGSTSYAVSSNEADIQIEIYKNGPVEGAFTVYEDFLQYKSGVYKHVTGDAVGGHAIRILGWGVESGT
;
A
#
# COMPACT_ATOMS: atom_id res chain seq x y z
N LEU A 1 -3.78 -10.24 -15.11
CA LEU A 1 -3.58 -10.90 -13.79
C LEU A 1 -4.54 -12.09 -13.71
N PRO A 2 -4.21 -13.19 -13.02
CA PRO A 2 -5.10 -14.34 -13.01
C PRO A 2 -6.39 -14.04 -12.24
N MET A 3 -7.52 -14.48 -12.79
CA MET A 3 -8.83 -14.50 -12.12
C MET A 3 -8.76 -15.41 -10.89
N LYS A 4 -9.56 -15.08 -9.85
CA LYS A 4 -9.74 -15.83 -8.61
C LYS A 4 -9.82 -17.35 -8.89
N LEU A 5 -8.72 -18.07 -8.67
CA LEU A 5 -8.71 -19.51 -8.84
C LEU A 5 -9.54 -20.13 -7.71
N GLY A 6 -10.50 -20.99 -8.07
CA GLY A 6 -11.24 -21.80 -7.11
C GLY A 6 -10.27 -22.51 -6.14
N MET A 7 -10.63 -22.48 -4.86
CA MET A 7 -9.83 -22.96 -3.73
C MET A 7 -9.28 -24.37 -4.00
N ALA A 8 -7.96 -24.48 -4.13
CA ALA A 8 -7.28 -25.77 -4.13
C ALA A 8 -7.03 -26.17 -2.67
N THR A 9 -7.72 -27.19 -2.20
CA THR A 9 -7.67 -27.75 -0.83
C THR A 9 -6.33 -28.40 -0.45
N ASP A 10 -5.27 -28.25 -1.25
CA ASP A 10 -3.98 -28.94 -1.08
C ASP A 10 -2.76 -27.99 -1.05
N VAL A 11 -2.94 -26.69 -0.80
CA VAL A 11 -1.78 -25.79 -0.64
C VAL A 11 -1.16 -26.00 0.75
N LYS A 12 -0.04 -26.73 0.81
CA LYS A 12 0.78 -26.82 2.02
C LYS A 12 1.58 -25.52 2.19
N LEU A 13 1.11 -24.64 3.08
CA LEU A 13 1.77 -23.39 3.42
C LEU A 13 2.94 -23.62 4.38
N PRO A 14 4.02 -22.81 4.29
CA PRO A 14 5.06 -22.79 5.31
C PRO A 14 4.55 -22.14 6.62
N GLU A 15 5.16 -22.51 7.74
CA GLU A 15 4.88 -21.88 9.05
C GLU A 15 5.27 -20.39 9.05
N ASN A 16 6.34 -20.03 8.34
CA ASN A 16 6.82 -18.66 8.22
C ASN A 16 6.99 -18.32 6.73
N PHE A 17 6.54 -17.13 6.35
CA PHE A 17 6.66 -16.62 4.99
C PHE A 17 6.93 -15.13 4.99
N ASP A 18 7.92 -14.72 4.21
CA ASP A 18 8.27 -13.32 4.03
C ASP A 18 8.45 -13.04 2.54
N SER A 19 7.56 -12.22 1.97
CA SER A 19 7.58 -11.85 0.55
C SER A 19 8.93 -11.25 0.11
N ARG A 20 9.67 -10.59 1.01
CA ARG A 20 10.98 -10.01 0.70
C ARG A 20 12.02 -11.08 0.39
N THR A 21 11.93 -12.22 1.08
CA THR A 21 12.80 -13.37 0.86
C THR A 21 12.36 -14.21 -0.35
N GLN A 22 11.04 -14.33 -0.56
CA GLN A 22 10.48 -15.09 -1.68
C GLN A 22 10.71 -14.42 -3.04
N TRP A 23 10.65 -13.08 -3.09
CA TRP A 23 10.83 -12.31 -4.32
C TRP A 23 11.94 -11.24 -4.17
N PRO A 24 13.21 -11.65 -4.00
CA PRO A 24 14.31 -10.73 -3.70
C PRO A 24 14.66 -9.80 -4.86
N LYS A 25 14.15 -10.09 -6.07
CA LYS A 25 14.30 -9.23 -7.26
C LYS A 25 13.28 -8.08 -7.32
N CYS A 26 12.37 -8.00 -6.35
CA CYS A 26 11.34 -6.97 -6.26
C CYS A 26 11.62 -6.06 -5.06
N PRO A 27 12.39 -4.98 -5.25
CA PRO A 27 12.84 -4.12 -4.15
C PRO A 27 11.70 -3.33 -3.49
N THR A 28 10.59 -3.07 -4.20
CA THR A 28 9.40 -2.40 -3.64
C THR A 28 8.85 -3.11 -2.42
N ILE A 29 9.04 -4.44 -2.32
CA ILE A 29 8.53 -5.22 -1.19
C ILE A 29 9.21 -4.80 0.13
N GLN A 30 10.47 -4.35 0.05
CA GLN A 30 11.28 -3.88 1.18
C GLN A 30 11.11 -2.39 1.46
N GLU A 31 10.48 -1.65 0.55
CA GLU A 31 10.29 -0.21 0.68
C GLU A 31 9.25 0.09 1.76
N ILE A 32 9.56 1.08 2.60
CA ILE A 32 8.62 1.67 3.55
C ILE A 32 8.44 3.13 3.15
N ARG A 33 7.19 3.55 3.01
CA ARG A 33 6.84 4.91 2.60
C ARG A 33 6.28 5.72 3.77
N ASP A 34 6.04 7.00 3.53
CA ASP A 34 5.54 7.95 4.52
C ASP A 34 4.39 8.76 3.94
N GLN A 35 3.19 8.65 4.54
CA GLN A 35 2.00 9.38 4.10
C GLN A 35 2.01 10.86 4.51
N GLY A 36 2.98 11.29 5.31
CA GLY A 36 3.03 12.64 5.85
C GLY A 36 1.82 12.96 6.74
N SER A 37 1.47 14.24 6.82
CA SER A 37 0.29 14.73 7.54
C SER A 37 -0.97 14.69 6.66
N CYS A 38 -1.32 13.50 6.20
CA CYS A 38 -2.45 13.23 5.30
C CYS A 38 -2.95 11.81 5.55
N GLY A 39 -4.24 11.62 5.78
CA GLY A 39 -4.89 10.32 5.99
C GLY A 39 -5.05 9.50 4.71
N SER A 40 -3.96 9.33 3.96
CA SER A 40 -3.92 8.62 2.68
C SER A 40 -3.48 7.15 2.81
N CYS A 41 -3.51 6.55 4.00
CA CYS A 41 -3.12 5.15 4.22
C CYS A 41 -3.81 4.17 3.24
N TRP A 42 -5.10 4.41 2.93
CA TRP A 42 -5.89 3.64 1.96
C TRP A 42 -5.33 3.66 0.52
N ALA A 43 -4.59 4.72 0.17
CA ALA A 43 -3.91 4.81 -1.11
C ALA A 43 -2.53 4.15 -1.04
N PHE A 44 -1.84 4.30 0.10
CA PHE A 44 -0.50 3.74 0.32
C PHE A 44 -0.52 2.21 0.34
N GLY A 45 -1.39 1.59 1.16
CA GLY A 45 -1.53 0.13 1.20
C GLY A 45 -1.79 -0.46 -0.18
N ALA A 46 -2.67 0.19 -0.96
CA ALA A 46 -2.97 -0.18 -2.34
C ALA A 46 -1.74 -0.07 -3.24
N VAL A 47 -1.15 1.13 -3.39
CA VAL A 47 -0.06 1.32 -4.38
C VAL A 47 1.22 0.57 -4.03
N GLU A 48 1.50 0.34 -2.75
CA GLU A 48 2.63 -0.49 -2.32
C GLU A 48 2.41 -1.95 -2.75
N ALA A 49 1.25 -2.53 -2.42
CA ALA A 49 0.92 -3.90 -2.82
C ALA A 49 0.82 -4.06 -4.35
N ILE A 50 0.30 -3.05 -5.06
CA ILE A 50 0.28 -3.03 -6.53
C ILE A 50 1.70 -3.01 -7.09
N SER A 51 2.59 -2.15 -6.58
CA SER A 51 4.00 -2.07 -7.01
C SER A 51 4.68 -3.43 -6.89
N ASP A 52 4.48 -4.10 -5.75
CA ASP A 52 4.99 -5.45 -5.49
C ASP A 52 4.45 -6.46 -6.51
N ARG A 53 3.13 -6.45 -6.72
CA ARG A 53 2.46 -7.38 -7.66
C ARG A 53 2.88 -7.14 -9.10
N VAL A 54 3.08 -5.90 -9.53
CA VAL A 54 3.61 -5.60 -10.88
C VAL A 54 4.98 -6.26 -11.06
N CYS A 55 5.86 -6.17 -10.07
CA CYS A 55 7.15 -6.84 -10.12
C CYS A 55 7.05 -8.37 -10.08
N ILE A 56 6.28 -8.92 -9.14
CA ILE A 56 6.12 -10.37 -8.97
C ILE A 56 5.55 -11.01 -10.24
N HIS A 57 4.46 -10.47 -10.77
CA HIS A 57 3.76 -11.05 -11.93
C HIS A 57 4.50 -10.80 -13.24
N SER A 58 5.37 -9.78 -13.31
CA SER A 58 6.30 -9.61 -14.44
C SER A 58 7.58 -10.46 -14.31
N LYS A 59 7.73 -11.22 -13.22
CA LYS A 59 8.93 -12.00 -12.88
C LYS A 59 10.19 -11.12 -12.77
N GLY A 60 10.04 -9.92 -12.20
CA GLY A 60 11.10 -8.94 -12.02
C GLY A 60 11.47 -8.15 -13.27
N LYS A 61 10.69 -8.24 -14.35
CA LYS A 61 10.97 -7.49 -15.60
C LYS A 61 10.51 -6.04 -15.54
N VAL A 62 9.45 -5.77 -14.79
CA VAL A 62 8.91 -4.43 -14.57
C VAL A 62 8.99 -4.17 -13.08
N ASN A 63 9.77 -3.17 -12.70
CA ASN A 63 9.93 -2.76 -11.32
C ASN A 63 9.66 -1.25 -11.25
N VAL A 64 8.57 -0.89 -10.60
CA VAL A 64 8.03 0.46 -10.65
C VAL A 64 7.36 0.78 -9.33
N GLU A 65 7.61 1.97 -8.82
CA GLU A 65 6.87 2.55 -7.71
C GLU A 65 5.58 3.15 -8.28
N ILE A 66 4.42 2.62 -7.90
CA ILE A 66 3.13 3.16 -8.29
C ILE A 66 2.82 4.39 -7.44
N SER A 67 2.33 5.44 -8.10
CA SER A 67 2.13 6.76 -7.51
C SER A 67 0.96 6.78 -6.53
N ALA A 68 1.28 6.93 -5.24
CA ALA A 68 0.29 7.26 -4.22
C ALA A 68 -0.39 8.60 -4.51
N GLU A 69 0.37 9.57 -5.06
CA GLU A 69 -0.11 10.91 -5.42
C GLU A 69 -1.22 10.85 -6.47
N ASP A 70 -1.04 10.03 -7.50
CA ASP A 70 -2.01 9.87 -8.58
C ASP A 70 -3.31 9.27 -8.07
N LEU A 71 -3.22 8.20 -7.27
CA LEU A 71 -4.38 7.57 -6.67
C LEU A 71 -5.12 8.52 -5.72
N LEU A 72 -4.37 9.13 -4.79
CA LEU A 72 -4.88 10.06 -3.77
C LEU A 72 -5.63 11.23 -4.40
N SER A 73 -5.04 11.86 -5.41
CA SER A 73 -5.55 13.12 -5.97
C SER A 73 -6.59 12.92 -7.07
N CYS A 74 -6.55 11.81 -7.83
CA CYS A 74 -7.35 11.64 -9.05
C CYS A 74 -8.51 10.64 -8.94
N CYS A 75 -8.57 9.79 -7.92
CA CYS A 75 -9.69 8.85 -7.77
C CYS A 75 -11.02 9.56 -7.42
N GLY A 76 -10.93 10.65 -6.64
CA GLY A 76 -12.11 11.40 -6.20
C GLY A 76 -13.05 10.56 -5.32
N MET A 77 -14.36 10.81 -5.46
CA MET A 77 -15.40 10.29 -4.56
C MET A 77 -15.53 8.76 -4.54
N GLU A 78 -15.08 8.06 -5.59
CA GLU A 78 -15.06 6.59 -5.62
C GLU A 78 -14.16 6.02 -4.50
N CYS A 79 -13.04 6.68 -4.25
CA CYS A 79 -12.11 6.29 -3.19
C CYS A 79 -12.36 7.01 -1.87
N GLY A 80 -13.26 7.99 -1.79
CA GLY A 80 -13.55 8.74 -0.57
C GLY A 80 -13.06 10.19 -0.63
N PHE A 81 -12.42 10.66 0.45
CA PHE A 81 -12.17 12.09 0.71
C PHE A 81 -10.68 12.44 0.77
N GLY A 82 -9.86 11.73 -0.01
CA GLY A 82 -8.44 12.03 -0.17
C GLY A 82 -7.66 11.88 1.14
N CYS A 83 -7.08 12.98 1.62
CA CYS A 83 -6.40 13.02 2.92
C CYS A 83 -7.33 12.83 4.11
N ASN A 84 -8.64 12.96 3.95
CA ASN A 84 -9.60 12.81 5.05
C ASN A 84 -10.15 11.38 5.14
N GLY A 85 -9.36 10.41 4.71
CA GLY A 85 -9.71 9.00 4.66
C GLY A 85 -10.36 8.56 3.35
N GLY A 86 -10.37 7.25 3.14
CA GLY A 86 -10.84 6.64 1.91
C GLY A 86 -11.06 5.13 2.02
N TYR A 87 -11.51 4.55 0.92
CA TYR A 87 -11.91 3.16 0.81
C TYR A 87 -10.87 2.37 0.03
N PRO A 88 -10.15 1.41 0.66
CA PRO A 88 -9.22 0.53 -0.04
C PRO A 88 -9.83 -0.15 -1.26
N SER A 89 -11.08 -0.62 -1.18
CA SER A 89 -11.76 -1.23 -2.33
C SER A 89 -11.88 -0.29 -3.55
N GLY A 90 -12.14 1.00 -3.31
CA GLY A 90 -12.18 2.01 -4.37
C GLY A 90 -10.82 2.20 -5.04
N ALA A 91 -9.73 2.12 -4.26
CA ALA A 91 -8.38 2.24 -4.79
C ALA A 91 -8.03 1.14 -5.81
N TRP A 92 -8.33 -0.11 -5.47
CA TRP A 92 -8.09 -1.24 -6.38
C TRP A 92 -9.00 -1.18 -7.61
N ASN A 93 -10.24 -0.70 -7.47
CA ASN A 93 -11.14 -0.50 -8.60
C ASN A 93 -10.59 0.58 -9.55
N PHE A 94 -10.17 1.73 -9.01
CA PHE A 94 -9.58 2.81 -9.80
C PHE A 94 -8.34 2.33 -10.58
N TRP A 95 -7.49 1.50 -9.97
CA TRP A 95 -6.37 0.88 -10.67
C TRP A 95 -6.79 -0.02 -11.84
N THR A 96 -7.93 -0.71 -11.75
CA THR A 96 -8.46 -1.54 -12.85
C THR A 96 -9.12 -0.74 -13.95
N GLU A 97 -9.87 0.31 -13.61
CA GLU A 97 -10.68 1.08 -14.58
C GLU A 97 -9.89 2.22 -15.24
N THR A 98 -9.12 2.96 -14.44
CA THR A 98 -8.41 4.17 -14.88
C THR A 98 -6.89 3.96 -14.94
N GLY A 99 -6.36 3.05 -14.12
CA GLY A 99 -4.93 2.81 -14.00
C GLY A 99 -4.20 3.90 -13.22
N LEU A 100 -2.96 3.60 -12.85
CA LEU A 100 -2.11 4.48 -12.03
C LEU A 100 -0.76 4.70 -12.70
N VAL A 101 -0.24 5.92 -12.64
CA VAL A 101 1.11 6.22 -13.15
C VAL A 101 2.17 5.84 -12.11
N SER A 102 3.43 5.82 -12.53
CA SER A 102 4.58 5.69 -11.63
C SER A 102 4.78 6.93 -10.78
N GLY A 103 5.35 6.79 -9.60
CA GLY A 103 5.62 7.90 -8.68
C GLY A 103 6.16 7.42 -7.34
N GLY A 104 7.35 7.86 -6.99
CA GLY A 104 8.02 7.49 -5.77
C GLY A 104 7.83 8.47 -4.62
N LEU A 105 8.78 8.43 -3.67
CA LEU A 105 8.77 9.24 -2.44
C LEU A 105 8.83 10.76 -2.70
N PHE A 106 8.52 11.53 -1.67
CA PHE A 106 8.63 12.99 -1.67
C PHE A 106 10.02 13.46 -2.11
N LYS A 107 10.07 14.34 -3.13
CA LYS A 107 11.31 14.88 -3.74
C LYS A 107 12.31 13.83 -4.22
N SER A 108 11.86 12.61 -4.51
CA SER A 108 12.72 11.57 -5.09
C SER A 108 13.03 11.79 -6.57
N HIS A 109 12.16 12.52 -7.28
CA HIS A 109 12.17 12.65 -8.74
C HIS A 109 12.09 11.28 -9.46
N ILE A 110 11.49 10.28 -8.81
CA ILE A 110 11.27 8.94 -9.36
C ILE A 110 9.84 8.82 -9.87
N GLY A 111 9.70 8.46 -11.14
CA GLY A 111 8.40 8.22 -11.77
C GLY A 111 7.70 9.48 -12.29
N CYS A 112 6.50 9.30 -12.81
CA CYS A 112 5.69 10.36 -13.40
C CYS A 112 5.19 11.36 -12.36
N ARG A 113 4.61 10.89 -11.24
CA ARG A 113 4.07 11.73 -10.16
C ARG A 113 4.58 11.30 -8.79
N PRO A 114 5.79 11.72 -8.39
CA PRO A 114 6.26 11.52 -7.02
C PRO A 114 5.32 12.18 -6.00
N TYR A 115 5.31 11.66 -4.77
CA TYR A 115 4.46 12.18 -3.70
C TYR A 115 4.78 13.64 -3.37
N THR A 116 3.75 14.46 -3.17
CA THR A 116 3.94 15.91 -2.97
C THR A 116 3.88 16.34 -1.51
N ILE A 117 3.37 15.49 -0.62
CA ILE A 117 3.24 15.78 0.80
C ILE A 117 4.55 15.38 1.52
N PRO A 118 5.16 16.30 2.30
CA PRO A 118 6.42 16.03 2.97
C PRO A 118 6.26 14.99 4.10
N PRO A 119 7.32 14.18 4.34
CA PRO A 119 7.33 13.24 5.46
C PRO A 119 7.41 13.97 6.81
N CYS A 120 6.92 13.32 7.86
CA CYS A 120 6.92 13.85 9.22
C CYS A 120 7.18 12.73 10.25
N GLU A 121 7.48 13.07 11.50
CA GLU A 121 7.67 12.08 12.56
C GLU A 121 6.32 11.63 13.13
N HIS A 122 6.03 10.34 12.97
CA HIS A 122 4.81 9.68 13.43
C HIS A 122 5.00 9.15 14.85
N HIS A 123 4.46 9.86 15.85
CA HIS A 123 4.43 9.45 17.27
C HIS A 123 5.80 9.13 17.90
N VAL A 124 6.88 9.62 17.30
CA VAL A 124 8.26 9.46 17.76
C VAL A 124 9.01 10.79 17.69
N ASN A 125 10.09 10.89 18.47
CA ASN A 125 11.01 12.01 18.34
C ASN A 125 11.99 11.74 17.19
N GLY A 126 12.27 12.76 16.39
CA GLY A 126 13.19 12.64 15.27
C GLY A 126 13.63 14.00 14.72
N SER A 127 14.19 13.98 13.51
CA SER A 127 14.78 15.16 12.86
C SER A 127 13.82 15.86 11.90
N ARG A 128 12.73 15.18 11.50
CA ARG A 128 11.67 15.75 10.67
C ARG A 128 10.66 16.49 11.57
N PRO A 129 9.82 17.37 10.98
CA PRO A 129 8.71 17.97 11.73
C PRO A 129 7.77 16.91 12.27
N SER A 130 7.14 17.16 13.42
CA SER A 130 6.03 16.31 13.89
C SER A 130 4.84 16.40 12.94
N CYS A 131 4.12 15.30 12.75
CA CYS A 131 2.91 15.30 11.94
C CYS A 131 1.79 16.14 12.60
N THR A 132 1.12 17.01 11.83
CA THR A 132 0.13 17.96 12.35
C THR A 132 -1.32 17.52 12.12
N GLY A 133 -1.61 16.25 12.41
CA GLY A 133 -2.90 15.62 12.10
C GLY A 133 -2.97 15.08 10.67
N GLU A 134 -3.96 14.21 10.43
CA GLU A 134 -4.15 13.56 9.13
C GLU A 134 -5.24 14.24 8.27
N GLU A 135 -5.98 15.18 8.84
CA GLU A 135 -6.99 15.98 8.15
C GLU A 135 -6.33 17.18 7.46
N GLY A 136 -6.50 17.28 6.14
CA GLY A 136 -5.81 18.29 5.35
C GLY A 136 -6.33 18.40 3.92
N ASP A 137 -5.87 19.44 3.25
CA ASP A 137 -6.17 19.66 1.84
C ASP A 137 -5.54 18.55 1.00
N THR A 138 -6.37 17.88 0.21
CA THR A 138 -5.89 16.88 -0.74
C THR A 138 -5.26 17.60 -1.94
N PRO A 139 -4.05 17.22 -2.39
CA PRO A 139 -3.47 17.75 -3.61
C PRO A 139 -4.42 17.62 -4.80
N LYS A 140 -4.41 18.60 -5.71
CA LYS A 140 -5.27 18.58 -6.89
C LYS A 140 -4.85 17.45 -7.83
N CYS A 141 -5.82 16.82 -8.48
CA CYS A 141 -5.52 15.91 -9.59
C CYS A 141 -4.82 16.66 -10.72
N VAL A 142 -3.59 16.26 -11.02
CA VAL A 142 -2.80 16.80 -12.15
C VAL A 142 -2.47 15.64 -13.07
N MET A 143 -3.09 15.63 -14.25
CA MET A 143 -2.89 14.58 -15.26
C MET A 143 -1.66 14.84 -16.13
N GLN A 144 -0.54 15.14 -15.47
CA GLN A 144 0.73 15.47 -16.10
C GLN A 144 1.89 14.95 -15.24
N CYS A 145 2.92 14.42 -15.88
CA CYS A 145 4.14 13.99 -15.18
C CYS A 145 5.03 15.20 -14.83
N GLU A 146 5.92 15.01 -13.85
CA GLU A 146 7.00 15.95 -13.53
C GLU A 146 7.82 16.31 -14.79
N ALA A 147 8.28 17.56 -14.86
CA ALA A 147 9.10 18.03 -15.96
C ALA A 147 10.39 17.19 -16.08
N GLY A 148 10.72 16.78 -17.32
CA GLY A 148 11.87 15.93 -17.59
C GLY A 148 11.60 14.43 -17.53
N TYR A 149 10.43 14.01 -17.02
CA TYR A 149 10.01 12.61 -17.08
C TYR A 149 9.46 12.23 -18.46
N THR A 150 9.79 11.02 -18.91
CA THR A 150 9.16 10.36 -20.06
C THR A 150 8.88 8.90 -19.71
N PRO A 151 7.74 8.32 -20.12
CA PRO A 151 6.76 8.82 -21.09
C PRO A 151 5.74 9.83 -20.52
N SER A 152 4.77 10.26 -21.34
CA SER A 152 3.67 11.14 -20.91
C SER A 152 2.74 10.43 -19.93
N TYR A 153 2.02 11.19 -19.08
CA TYR A 153 1.07 10.70 -18.07
C TYR A 153 0.19 9.53 -18.55
N PHE A 154 -0.54 9.69 -19.66
CA PHE A 154 -1.44 8.65 -20.16
C PHE A 154 -0.73 7.38 -20.66
N LYS A 155 0.53 7.50 -21.07
CA LYS A 155 1.36 6.37 -21.52
C LYS A 155 2.07 5.67 -20.36
N ASP A 156 2.16 6.32 -19.20
CA ASP A 156 2.76 5.76 -17.99
C ASP A 156 1.73 5.03 -17.11
N LYS A 157 0.47 4.94 -17.54
CA LYS A 157 -0.58 4.25 -16.78
C LYS A 157 -0.35 2.73 -16.75
N HIS A 158 -0.39 2.17 -15.55
CA HIS A 158 -0.34 0.75 -15.25
C HIS A 158 -1.72 0.30 -14.78
N PHE A 159 -2.25 -0.76 -15.39
CA PHE A 159 -3.63 -1.21 -15.17
C PHE A 159 -3.69 -2.55 -14.46
N GLY A 160 -4.63 -2.64 -13.53
CA GLY A 160 -5.07 -3.89 -12.94
C GLY A 160 -5.97 -4.65 -13.90
N SER A 161 -5.99 -5.97 -13.78
CA SER A 161 -6.91 -6.81 -14.56
C SER A 161 -8.24 -6.99 -13.84
N THR A 162 -8.21 -7.11 -12.51
CA THR A 162 -9.38 -7.27 -11.64
C THR A 162 -9.03 -6.82 -10.23
N SER A 163 -10.03 -6.41 -9.47
CA SER A 163 -9.98 -6.19 -8.02
C SER A 163 -10.91 -7.21 -7.33
N TYR A 164 -10.57 -7.65 -6.12
CA TYR A 164 -11.41 -8.60 -5.37
C TYR A 164 -11.07 -8.57 -3.87
N ALA A 165 -12.05 -8.91 -3.05
CA ALA A 165 -11.83 -9.19 -1.63
C ALA A 165 -11.38 -10.64 -1.42
N VAL A 166 -10.39 -10.81 -0.55
CA VAL A 166 -10.05 -12.10 0.06
C VAL A 166 -11.03 -12.33 1.23
N SER A 167 -11.44 -13.57 1.43
CA SER A 167 -12.24 -13.96 2.59
C SER A 167 -11.51 -13.66 3.89
N SER A 168 -12.26 -13.38 4.96
CA SER A 168 -11.71 -13.20 6.32
C SER A 168 -11.30 -14.53 6.97
N ASN A 169 -10.62 -15.39 6.22
CA ASN A 169 -10.06 -16.66 6.67
C ASN A 169 -8.54 -16.59 6.57
N GLU A 170 -7.84 -16.94 7.65
CA GLU A 170 -6.38 -16.85 7.73
C GLU A 170 -5.69 -17.64 6.61
N ALA A 171 -6.11 -18.87 6.36
CA ALA A 171 -5.51 -19.72 5.34
C ALA A 171 -5.73 -19.16 3.94
N ASP A 172 -6.89 -18.57 3.66
CA ASP A 172 -7.16 -17.93 2.36
C ASP A 172 -6.27 -16.70 2.14
N ILE A 173 -6.04 -15.90 3.18
CA ILE A 173 -5.12 -14.74 3.12
C ILE A 173 -3.68 -15.20 2.93
N GLN A 174 -3.24 -16.22 3.67
CA GLN A 174 -1.91 -16.81 3.50
C GLN A 174 -1.72 -17.38 2.09
N ILE A 175 -2.71 -18.10 1.55
CA ILE A 175 -2.68 -18.62 0.17
C ILE A 175 -2.59 -17.49 -0.85
N GLU A 176 -3.35 -16.40 -0.67
CA GLU A 176 -3.31 -15.25 -1.57
C GLU A 176 -1.91 -14.60 -1.56
N ILE A 177 -1.34 -14.34 -0.38
CA ILE A 177 -0.02 -13.75 -0.26
C ILE A 177 1.04 -14.69 -0.85
N TYR A 178 0.97 -15.99 -0.53
CA TYR A 178 1.92 -17.00 -0.99
C TYR A 178 1.99 -17.08 -2.52
N LYS A 179 0.82 -17.03 -3.18
CA LYS A 179 0.73 -17.22 -4.64
C LYS A 179 0.93 -15.93 -5.41
N ASN A 180 0.36 -14.83 -4.91
CA ASN A 180 0.18 -13.62 -5.70
C ASN A 180 0.95 -12.42 -5.17
N GLY A 181 1.56 -12.51 -3.99
CA GLY A 181 2.32 -11.45 -3.35
C GLY A 181 1.49 -10.63 -2.34
N PRO A 182 2.10 -9.58 -1.75
CA PRO A 182 1.48 -8.77 -0.70
C PRO A 182 0.06 -8.30 -1.01
N VAL A 183 -0.75 -8.15 0.03
CA VAL A 183 -2.15 -7.68 -0.05
C VAL A 183 -2.33 -6.41 0.77
N GLU A 184 -3.37 -5.65 0.47
CA GLU A 184 -3.82 -4.58 1.36
C GLU A 184 -4.85 -5.12 2.37
N GLY A 185 -4.73 -4.67 3.61
CA GLY A 185 -5.69 -4.93 4.68
C GLY A 185 -5.96 -3.67 5.49
N ALA A 186 -6.92 -3.72 6.41
CA ALA A 186 -7.18 -2.62 7.33
C ALA A 186 -7.51 -3.16 8.72
N PHE A 187 -7.17 -2.39 9.75
CA PHE A 187 -7.45 -2.73 11.14
C PHE A 187 -7.75 -1.47 11.96
N THR A 188 -8.38 -1.66 13.12
CA THR A 188 -8.59 -0.58 14.09
C THR A 188 -7.31 -0.31 14.85
N VAL A 189 -6.84 0.93 14.79
CA VAL A 189 -5.73 1.44 15.59
C VAL A 189 -6.25 1.87 16.95
N TYR A 190 -5.56 1.44 18.00
CA TYR A 190 -5.78 1.85 19.38
C TYR A 190 -4.57 2.66 19.86
N GLU A 191 -4.73 3.47 20.91
CA GLU A 191 -3.66 4.37 21.39
C GLU A 191 -2.36 3.64 21.75
N ASP A 192 -2.46 2.41 22.26
CA ASP A 192 -1.29 1.58 22.60
C ASP A 192 -0.48 1.13 21.36
N PHE A 193 -1.12 0.98 20.20
CA PHE A 193 -0.44 0.66 18.94
C PHE A 193 0.58 1.73 18.54
N LEU A 194 0.30 3.01 18.80
CA LEU A 194 1.18 4.13 18.46
C LEU A 194 2.53 4.06 19.19
N GLN A 195 2.59 3.29 20.28
CA GLN A 195 3.81 3.07 21.07
C GLN A 195 4.53 1.78 20.70
N TYR A 196 4.05 1.01 19.72
CA TYR A 196 4.67 -0.25 19.29
C TYR A 196 6.16 -0.06 18.94
N LYS A 197 6.98 -1.03 19.35
CA LYS A 197 8.44 -1.05 19.10
C LYS A 197 8.93 -2.37 18.50
N SER A 198 8.45 -3.50 19.01
CA SER A 198 8.87 -4.85 18.58
C SER A 198 7.91 -5.93 19.09
N GLY A 199 8.05 -7.15 18.57
CA GLY A 199 7.26 -8.33 18.95
C GLY A 199 5.92 -8.42 18.22
N VAL A 200 5.02 -9.28 18.68
CA VAL A 200 3.67 -9.41 18.10
C VAL A 200 2.72 -8.48 18.83
N TYR A 201 2.23 -7.44 18.12
CA TYR A 201 1.27 -6.50 18.70
C TYR A 201 -0.05 -7.20 19.03
N LYS A 202 -0.56 -6.93 20.23
CA LYS A 202 -1.92 -7.25 20.66
C LYS A 202 -2.43 -6.07 21.46
N HIS A 203 -3.61 -5.58 21.11
CA HIS A 203 -4.26 -4.51 21.88
C HIS A 203 -4.48 -4.95 23.33
N VAL A 204 -4.11 -4.08 24.27
CA VAL A 204 -4.25 -4.28 25.73
C VAL A 204 -4.87 -3.10 26.45
N THR A 205 -4.70 -1.87 25.95
CA THR A 205 -5.20 -0.65 26.61
C THR A 205 -5.36 0.52 25.63
N GLY A 206 -6.04 1.58 26.07
CA GLY A 206 -6.27 2.78 25.26
C GLY A 206 -7.50 2.69 24.38
N ASP A 207 -8.03 3.86 24.01
CA ASP A 207 -9.23 3.97 23.20
C ASP A 207 -8.95 3.72 21.71
N ALA A 208 -10.01 3.44 20.94
CA ALA A 208 -9.91 3.35 19.50
C ALA A 208 -9.65 4.74 18.90
N VAL A 209 -8.58 4.85 18.11
CA VAL A 209 -8.17 6.10 17.43
C VAL A 209 -8.82 6.21 16.06
N GLY A 210 -8.93 5.09 15.33
CA GLY A 210 -9.51 5.07 13.99
C GLY A 210 -9.18 3.80 13.21
N GLY A 211 -9.59 3.75 11.95
CA GLY A 211 -9.19 2.69 11.02
C GLY A 211 -7.91 3.07 10.28
N HIS A 212 -7.04 2.09 10.01
CA HIS A 212 -5.81 2.31 9.24
C HIS A 212 -5.61 1.16 8.24
N ALA A 213 -5.31 1.51 6.99
CA ALA A 213 -4.99 0.55 5.94
C ALA A 213 -3.48 0.29 5.89
N ILE A 214 -3.09 -0.94 5.60
CA ILE A 214 -1.72 -1.42 5.62
C ILE A 214 -1.45 -2.42 4.51
N ARG A 215 -0.17 -2.71 4.26
CA ARG A 215 0.27 -3.81 3.41
C ARG A 215 0.69 -5.02 4.25
N ILE A 216 0.09 -6.17 4.00
CA ILE A 216 0.46 -7.46 4.61
C ILE A 216 1.36 -8.20 3.62
N LEU A 217 2.59 -8.52 4.03
CA LEU A 217 3.61 -9.12 3.18
C LEU A 217 4.15 -10.47 3.68
N GLY A 218 3.57 -11.04 4.73
CA GLY A 218 4.03 -12.29 5.29
C GLY A 218 3.28 -12.71 6.56
N TRP A 219 3.76 -13.80 7.15
CA TRP A 219 3.32 -14.32 8.44
C TRP A 219 4.45 -15.14 9.08
N GLY A 220 4.32 -15.43 10.37
CA GLY A 220 5.24 -16.27 11.11
C GLY A 220 4.80 -16.44 12.56
N VAL A 221 5.61 -17.18 13.32
CA VAL A 221 5.40 -17.41 14.75
C VAL A 221 6.60 -16.88 15.52
N GLU A 222 6.35 -16.01 16.49
CA GLU A 222 7.35 -15.46 17.40
C GLU A 222 7.01 -15.82 18.84
N SER A 223 7.87 -16.61 19.48
CA SER A 223 7.69 -17.05 20.87
C SER A 223 6.35 -17.76 21.15
N GLY A 224 5.80 -18.47 20.14
CA GLY A 224 4.53 -19.19 20.24
C GLY A 224 3.28 -18.32 20.03
N THR A 225 3.47 -17.09 19.54
CA THR A 225 2.42 -16.15 19.14
C THR A 225 2.53 -15.90 17.64
#